data_AF-A0AAV5Y990-F1
#
_entry.id   AF-A0AAV5Y990-F1
#
_cell.length_a   1.000
_cell.length_b   1.000
_cell.length_c   1.000
_cell.angle_alpha   90.00
_cell.angle_beta   90.00
_cell.angle_gamma   90.00
#
_symmetry.space_group_name_H-M   'P 1'
#
loop_
_entity.id
_entity.type
_entity.pdbx_description
1 polymer ?
#
loop_
_entity_poly.entity_id
_entity_poly.type
_entity_poly.pdbx_seq_one_letter_code
_entity_poly.pdbx_strand_id
1 'polypeptide(L)'
;MPEADAPIRAGDRATDFVLPAADRDGSVALGDYLGGSAVFLGLFRRLYCAFCRRAVSGFGRLTRALAPCGVQVLGVVASPTPHTVSTSGITPCPSRSALTRP
;
A
#
# COMPACT_ATOMS: atom_id res chain seq x y z
N MET A 1 2.88 -3.46 -27.25
CA MET A 1 3.70 -3.41 -26.03
C MET A 1 3.27 -2.15 -25.29
N PRO A 2 2.76 -2.19 -24.05
CA PRO A 2 2.49 -0.95 -23.33
C PRO A 2 3.83 -0.25 -23.10
N GLU A 3 3.91 1.02 -23.48
CA GLU A 3 5.07 1.86 -23.22
C GLU A 3 5.27 1.89 -21.70
N ALA A 4 6.41 1.38 -21.22
CA ALA A 4 6.74 1.48 -19.81
C ALA A 4 6.97 2.96 -19.52
N ASP A 5 5.98 3.58 -18.89
CA ASP A 5 6.08 4.97 -18.45
C ASP A 5 7.38 5.14 -17.65
N ALA A 6 8.04 6.29 -17.83
CA ALA A 6 9.38 6.51 -17.29
C ALA A 6 9.41 6.20 -15.78
N PRO A 7 10.51 5.66 -15.24
CA PRO A 7 10.59 5.32 -13.82
C PRO A 7 10.30 6.55 -12.96
N ILE A 8 9.29 6.44 -12.09
CA ILE A 8 8.86 7.50 -11.16
C ILE A 8 10.07 7.98 -10.35
N ARG A 9 10.31 9.30 -10.33
CA ARG A 9 11.40 9.91 -9.57
C ARG A 9 10.89 10.44 -8.24
N ALA A 10 11.80 10.65 -7.29
CA ALA A 10 11.46 11.29 -6.03
C ALA A 10 10.94 12.71 -6.30
N GLY A 11 9.75 13.02 -5.79
CA GLY A 11 9.07 14.30 -6.03
C GLY A 11 8.02 14.27 -7.14
N ASP A 12 8.03 13.24 -8.00
CA ASP A 12 6.95 13.02 -8.96
C ASP A 12 5.69 12.58 -8.22
N ARG A 13 4.52 12.95 -8.75
CA ARG A 13 3.26 12.37 -8.27
C ARG A 13 3.28 10.88 -8.54
N ALA A 14 2.92 10.09 -7.52
CA ALA A 14 2.70 8.68 -7.71
C ALA A 14 1.59 8.46 -8.75
N THR A 15 1.88 7.65 -9.77
CA THR A 15 0.90 7.24 -10.77
C THR A 15 -0.24 6.51 -10.08
N ASP A 16 -1.46 6.95 -10.32
CA ASP A 16 -2.63 6.29 -9.76
C ASP A 16 -2.86 4.94 -10.44
N PHE A 17 -3.29 3.96 -9.65
CA PHE A 17 -3.65 2.65 -10.14
C PHE A 17 -4.75 2.06 -9.26
N VAL A 18 -5.59 1.24 -9.87
CA VAL A 18 -6.66 0.50 -9.19
C VAL A 18 -6.36 -0.98 -9.32
N LEU A 19 -6.22 -1.65 -8.18
CA LEU A 19 -5.91 -3.08 -8.13
C LEU A 19 -6.91 -3.80 -7.22
N PRO A 20 -7.26 -5.07 -7.51
CA PRO A 20 -8.07 -5.87 -6.60
C PRO A 20 -7.33 -6.11 -5.28
N ALA A 21 -8.04 -6.02 -4.16
CA ALA A 21 -7.50 -6.38 -2.85
C ALA A 21 -7.29 -7.90 -2.73
N ALA A 22 -6.28 -8.35 -1.95
CA ALA A 22 -6.15 -9.77 -1.58
C ALA A 22 -7.06 -10.18 -0.44
N ASP A 23 -7.20 -9.30 0.55
CA ASP A 23 -7.71 -9.68 1.87
C ASP A 23 -9.21 -9.41 2.01
N ARG A 24 -9.80 -8.70 1.04
CA ARG A 24 -11.22 -8.35 1.02
C ARG A 24 -11.74 -8.36 -0.40
N ASP A 25 -13.03 -8.59 -0.54
CA ASP A 25 -13.72 -8.31 -1.79
C ASP A 25 -13.68 -6.80 -2.08
N GLY A 26 -13.30 -6.45 -3.30
CA GLY A 26 -13.23 -5.07 -3.78
C GLY A 26 -11.88 -4.68 -4.38
N SER A 27 -11.81 -3.44 -4.87
CA SER A 27 -10.60 -2.83 -5.42
C SER A 27 -10.04 -1.78 -4.47
N VAL A 28 -8.75 -1.50 -4.61
CA VAL A 28 -8.01 -0.50 -3.86
C VAL A 28 -7.37 0.43 -4.88
N ALA A 29 -7.71 1.72 -4.81
CA ALA A 29 -7.04 2.74 -5.59
C ALA A 29 -5.87 3.34 -4.79
N LEU A 30 -4.74 3.62 -5.45
CA LEU A 30 -3.67 4.36 -4.78
C LEU A 30 -4.14 5.78 -4.43
N GLY A 31 -4.97 6.38 -5.29
CA GLY A 31 -5.60 7.68 -5.10
C GLY A 31 -6.36 7.84 -3.78
N ASP A 32 -6.94 6.76 -3.24
CA ASP A 32 -7.66 6.80 -1.94
C ASP A 32 -6.75 7.18 -0.77
N TYR A 33 -5.44 6.97 -0.91
CA TYR A 33 -4.44 7.29 0.11
C TYR A 33 -3.66 8.57 -0.19
N LEU A 34 -3.57 8.95 -1.48
CA LEU A 34 -2.84 10.13 -1.94
C LEU A 34 -3.59 11.42 -1.53
N GLY A 35 -3.21 11.99 -0.39
CA GLY A 35 -3.75 13.26 0.11
C GLY A 35 -4.05 13.26 1.62
N GLY A 36 -4.17 12.08 2.24
CA GLY A 36 -4.45 11.95 3.67
C GLY A 36 -3.32 11.32 4.49
N SER A 37 -2.46 10.51 3.88
CA SER A 37 -1.42 9.76 4.58
C SER A 37 -0.22 9.54 3.66
N ALA A 38 0.99 9.50 4.23
CA ALA A 38 2.14 8.99 3.48
C ALA A 38 1.96 7.47 3.28
N VAL A 39 2.35 6.95 2.13
CA VAL A 39 2.21 5.52 1.82
C VAL A 39 3.58 4.94 1.51
N PHE A 40 3.91 3.85 2.20
CA PHE A 40 5.03 2.99 1.88
C PHE A 40 4.57 1.87 0.95
N LEU A 41 5.08 1.88 -0.28
CA LEU A 41 4.73 0.90 -1.31
C LEU A 41 5.84 -0.16 -1.46
N GLY A 42 5.50 -1.43 -1.23
CA GLY A 42 6.37 -2.56 -1.55
C GLY A 42 5.95 -3.26 -2.82
N LEU A 43 6.79 -3.28 -3.84
CA LEU A 43 6.51 -3.96 -5.10
C LEU A 43 7.21 -5.33 -5.12
N PHE A 44 6.43 -6.40 -5.29
CA PHE A 44 6.91 -7.78 -5.31
C PHE A 44 6.55 -8.47 -6.61
N ARG A 45 7.43 -9.33 -7.11
CA ARG A 45 7.17 -10.06 -8.36
C ARG A 45 6.26 -11.28 -8.16
N ARG A 46 6.40 -12.00 -7.04
CA ARG A 46 5.61 -13.20 -6.71
C ARG A 46 5.48 -13.41 -5.20
N LEU A 47 4.29 -13.81 -4.73
CA LEU A 47 4.02 -14.05 -3.31
C LEU A 47 4.75 -15.28 -2.75
N TYR A 48 5.04 -16.27 -3.59
CA TYR A 48 5.63 -17.56 -3.19
C TYR A 48 7.15 -17.66 -3.32
N CYS A 49 7.82 -16.61 -3.79
CA CYS A 49 9.29 -16.59 -3.80
C CYS A 49 9.82 -16.45 -2.37
N ALA A 50 10.83 -17.23 -1.98
CA ALA A 50 11.42 -17.21 -0.63
C ALA A 50 11.82 -15.80 -0.16
N PHE A 51 12.39 -14.98 -1.05
CA PHE A 51 12.75 -13.60 -0.75
C PHE A 51 11.54 -12.70 -0.55
N CYS A 52 10.58 -12.74 -1.50
CA CYS A 52 9.38 -11.91 -1.43
C CYS A 52 8.52 -12.27 -0.22
N ARG A 53 8.39 -13.57 0.10
CA ARG A 53 7.68 -14.05 1.29
C ARG A 53 8.31 -13.53 2.58
N ARG A 54 9.64 -13.53 2.67
CA ARG A 54 10.35 -12.97 3.82
C ARG A 54 10.12 -11.47 3.94
N ALA A 55 10.19 -10.73 2.84
CA ALA A 55 9.93 -9.30 2.84
C ALA A 55 8.49 -8.97 3.27
N VAL A 56 7.49 -9.66 2.70
CA VAL A 56 6.07 -9.52 3.07
C VAL A 56 5.84 -9.88 4.53
N SER A 57 6.48 -10.93 5.07
CA SER A 57 6.36 -11.26 6.50
C SER A 57 6.89 -10.16 7.43
N GLY A 58 7.78 -9.29 6.94
CA GLY A 58 8.28 -8.12 7.65
C GLY A 58 7.30 -6.93 7.67
N PHE A 59 6.28 -6.93 6.81
CA PHE A 59 5.34 -5.80 6.68
C PHE A 59 4.58 -5.54 7.97
N GLY A 60 4.17 -6.58 8.70
CA GLY A 60 3.48 -6.37 9.99
C GLY A 60 4.31 -5.55 10.99
N ARG A 61 5.64 -5.71 11.00
CA ARG A 61 6.53 -4.89 11.83
C ARG A 61 6.68 -3.47 11.28
N LEU A 62 6.82 -3.33 9.96
CA LEU A 62 6.89 -2.03 9.30
C LEU A 62 5.63 -1.21 9.55
N THR A 63 4.45 -1.81 9.36
CA THR A 63 3.16 -1.16 9.62
C THR A 63 3.08 -0.67 11.06
N ARG A 64 3.49 -1.49 12.04
CA ARG A 64 3.46 -1.09 13.45
C ARG A 64 4.43 0.04 13.78
N ALA A 65 5.61 0.02 13.18
CA ALA A 65 6.64 1.04 13.39
C ALA A 65 6.29 2.37 12.70
N LEU A 66 5.59 2.31 11.57
CA LEU A 66 5.25 3.45 10.72
C LEU A 66 3.85 4.03 11.01
N ALA A 67 2.98 3.27 11.68
CA ALA A 67 1.65 3.74 12.09
C ALA A 67 1.68 5.03 12.94
N PRO A 68 2.59 5.22 13.91
CA PRO A 68 2.68 6.47 14.68
C PRO A 68 3.03 7.69 13.81
N CYS A 69 3.70 7.48 12.68
CA CYS A 69 4.05 8.53 11.72
C CYS A 69 2.91 8.82 10.72
N GLY A 70 1.76 8.14 10.84
CA GLY A 70 0.66 8.25 9.89
C GLY A 70 1.00 7.69 8.51
N VAL A 71 1.96 6.76 8.44
CA VAL A 71 2.38 6.14 7.19
C VAL A 71 1.69 4.79 7.03
N GLN A 72 0.96 4.61 5.93
CA GLN A 72 0.32 3.35 5.58
C GLN A 72 1.25 2.46 4.77
N VAL A 73 1.23 1.15 5.01
CA VAL A 73 2.12 0.19 4.35
C VAL A 73 1.29 -0.70 3.43
N LEU A 74 1.62 -0.70 2.14
CA LEU A 74 0.87 -1.41 1.09
C LEU A 74 1.82 -2.28 0.25
N GLY A 75 1.51 -3.57 0.09
CA GLY A 75 2.37 -4.52 -0.64
C GLY A 75 1.72 -4.99 -1.94
N VAL A 76 2.20 -4.53 -3.09
CA VAL A 76 1.72 -4.90 -4.44
C VAL A 76 2.47 -6.13 -4.95
N VAL A 77 1.75 -7.12 -5.48
CA VAL A 77 2.36 -8.34 -6.04
C VAL A 77 1.93 -8.55 -7.48
N ALA A 78 2.88 -8.71 -8.40
CA ALA A 78 2.66 -8.98 -9.82
C ALA A 78 2.28 -10.45 -10.11
N SER A 79 1.43 -11.04 -9.27
CA SER A 79 0.88 -12.37 -9.54
C SER A 79 -0.42 -12.22 -10.33
N PRO A 80 -0.61 -12.94 -11.46
CA PRO A 80 -1.93 -13.07 -12.04
C PRO A 80 -2.77 -13.81 -11.00
N THR A 81 -3.62 -13.09 -10.32
CA THR A 81 -4.62 -13.67 -9.45
C THR A 81 -5.93 -13.05 -9.89
N PRO A 82 -7.02 -13.84 -9.91
CA PRO A 82 -8.34 -13.22 -9.94
C PRO A 82 -8.52 -12.27 -8.74
N HIS A 83 -7.84 -12.52 -7.60
CA HIS A 83 -7.84 -11.68 -6.40
C HIS A 83 -6.58 -11.94 -5.54
N THR A 84 -5.49 -11.14 -5.57
CA THR A 84 -4.43 -11.14 -4.51
C THR A 84 -3.43 -9.95 -4.59
N VAL A 85 -3.67 -8.87 -3.85
CA VAL A 85 -2.65 -7.93 -3.32
C VAL A 85 -2.76 -7.78 -1.79
N SER A 86 -1.73 -8.12 -1.01
CA SER A 86 -1.78 -8.18 0.46
C SER A 86 -1.61 -6.77 1.09
N THR A 87 -2.71 -6.24 1.61
CA THR A 87 -2.69 -5.06 2.49
C THR A 87 -2.69 -5.55 3.92
N SER A 88 -1.63 -5.24 4.68
CA SER A 88 -1.63 -5.44 6.13
C SER A 88 -2.53 -4.36 6.74
N GLY A 89 -3.84 -4.63 6.78
CA GLY A 89 -4.85 -3.72 7.29
C GLY A 89 -4.67 -3.44 8.77
N ILE A 90 -4.37 -2.19 9.11
CA ILE A 90 -4.80 -1.60 10.38
C ILE A 90 -5.91 -0.64 9.99
N THR A 91 -7.08 -0.82 10.59
CA THR A 91 -8.23 0.09 10.55
C THR A 91 -7.76 1.55 10.60
N PRO A 92 -8.22 2.44 9.71
CA PRO A 92 -7.98 3.87 9.88
C PRO A 92 -8.50 4.28 11.25
N CYS A 93 -7.65 4.89 12.07
CA CYS A 93 -8.04 5.44 13.36
C CYS A 93 -9.15 6.48 13.14
N PRO A 94 -10.41 6.24 13.53
CA PRO A 94 -11.49 7.19 13.33
C PRO A 94 -11.48 8.18 14.50
N SER A 95 -10.44 9.00 14.63
CA SER A 95 -10.43 10.08 15.62
C SER A 95 -9.29 11.08 15.40
N ARG A 96 -9.37 11.84 14.31
CA ARG A 96 -8.75 13.17 14.24
C ARG A 96 -9.79 14.24 13.94
N SER A 97 -10.93 14.15 14.63
CA SER A 97 -11.97 15.19 14.69
C SER A 97 -12.38 15.44 16.14
N ALA A 98 -11.41 15.84 16.96
CA ALA A 98 -11.67 16.66 18.14
C ALA A 98 -10.60 17.75 18.16
N LEU A 99 -10.66 18.55 17.10
CA LEU A 99 -9.95 19.81 16.96
C LEU A 99 -10.46 20.72 18.09
N THR A 100 -9.55 20.97 19.02
CA THR A 100 -9.45 22.18 19.82
C THR A 100 -9.95 23.39 19.04
N ARG A 101 -10.94 24.11 19.58
CA ARG A 101 -11.12 25.55 19.42
C ARG A 101 -11.87 26.07 20.66
N PRO A 102 -11.63 27.34 21.02
CA PRO A 102 -11.43 27.84 22.38
C PRO A 102 -12.68 27.88 23.26
#